data_AF-A0A6B2FW32-F1
#
_entry.id   AF-A0A6B2FW32-F1
#
_cell.length_a   1.000
_cell.length_b   1.000
_cell.length_c   1.000
_cell.angle_alpha   90.00
_cell.angle_beta   90.00
_cell.angle_gamma   90.00
#
_symmetry.space_group_name_H-M   'P 1'
#
loop_
_entity.id
_entity.type
_entity.pdbx_description
1 polymer ?
#
loop_
_entity_poly.entity_id
_entity_poly.type
_entity_poly.pdbx_seq_one_letter_code
_entity_poly.pdbx_strand_id
1 'polypeptide(L)'
;LVRLFPVIMEERDLICFFWDAKNDACLQPYASSLMQNICELLFRQGYCAPICGEYAPPDPLNTSTIWKPGLVVKVVPSSSDCIDENRKNCLSLLMLILSQEFYYTRDDSIIFPDKWSIWFKSKNNKFSILLLTSFINYICFEAKEIENSWMYFGKTKNVDLLYKCIHTLMICLCSSIENQESTDEIAKRQKNIFVDLVESFHKKDDIDLIISSLNSLIKLSLRKNFRLNRNFTCDFHQECLVLLWRFCIFNQKFMSFLLISPFMTSIIFSFLIYLHDIKTDNSEIGFVHTFISLLLFLSSERPFAIIMNSIYDGKSYFDLPKNCSYNDYLIYVTLNLLIKSA
;
A
#
# COMPACT_ATOMS: atom_id res chain seq x y z
N LEU A 1 -2.99 -24.59 -5.92
CA LEU A 1 -2.29 -23.90 -4.80
C LEU A 1 -3.22 -23.01 -3.99
N VAL A 2 -3.92 -22.05 -4.59
CA VAL A 2 -4.81 -21.11 -3.86
C VAL A 2 -5.86 -21.80 -2.96
N ARG A 3 -6.36 -22.99 -3.33
CA ARG A 3 -7.31 -23.77 -2.50
C ARG A 3 -6.65 -24.66 -1.43
N LEU A 4 -5.37 -24.96 -1.58
CA LEU A 4 -4.64 -25.89 -0.69
C LEU A 4 -3.94 -25.13 0.43
N PHE A 5 -3.46 -23.92 0.16
CA PHE A 5 -2.74 -23.11 1.13
C PHE A 5 -3.54 -22.77 2.40
N PRO A 6 -4.86 -22.50 2.37
CA PRO A 6 -5.63 -22.30 3.60
C PRO A 6 -5.55 -23.51 4.54
N VAL A 7 -5.71 -24.72 3.99
CA VAL A 7 -5.61 -25.98 4.74
C VAL A 7 -4.19 -26.19 5.29
N ILE A 8 -3.16 -25.86 4.49
CA ILE A 8 -1.76 -25.92 4.93
C ILE A 8 -1.51 -24.93 6.08
N MET A 9 -2.15 -23.75 6.07
CA MET A 9 -1.96 -22.73 7.10
C MET A 9 -2.66 -23.06 8.42
N GLU A 10 -3.74 -23.86 8.38
CA GLU A 10 -4.42 -24.37 9.57
C GLU A 10 -3.59 -25.44 10.30
N GLU A 11 -2.83 -26.27 9.56
CA GLU A 11 -2.01 -27.35 10.13
C GLU A 11 -0.55 -26.93 10.37
N ARG A 12 -0.18 -26.76 11.65
CA ARG A 12 1.16 -26.32 12.07
C ARG A 12 2.29 -27.24 11.60
N ASP A 13 2.07 -28.55 11.61
CA ASP A 13 3.08 -29.55 11.22
C ASP A 13 3.44 -29.43 9.73
N LEU A 14 2.47 -29.06 8.88
CA LEU A 14 2.70 -28.82 7.47
C LEU A 14 3.53 -27.56 7.24
N ILE A 15 3.24 -26.46 7.97
CA ILE A 15 4.07 -25.25 7.92
C ILE A 15 5.51 -25.57 8.34
N CYS A 16 5.70 -26.28 9.45
CA CYS A 16 7.02 -26.72 9.90
C CYS A 16 7.72 -27.55 8.81
N PHE A 17 7.03 -28.52 8.21
CA PHE A 17 7.57 -29.32 7.12
C PHE A 17 8.05 -28.50 5.91
N PHE A 18 7.36 -27.42 5.53
CA PHE A 18 7.79 -26.54 4.44
C PHE A 18 9.07 -25.77 4.76
N TRP A 19 9.28 -25.46 6.04
CA TRP A 19 10.43 -24.72 6.54
C TRP A 19 11.58 -25.61 7.04
N ASP A 20 11.33 -26.90 7.28
CA ASP A 20 12.32 -27.88 7.68
C ASP A 20 13.15 -28.33 6.48
N ALA A 21 14.41 -27.91 6.44
CA ALA A 21 15.39 -28.47 5.53
C ALA A 21 15.75 -29.89 6.02
N LYS A 22 15.21 -30.93 5.38
CA LYS A 22 15.54 -32.31 5.73
C LYS A 22 17.06 -32.54 5.60
N ASN A 23 17.71 -32.78 6.75
CA ASN A 23 19.00 -33.45 7.00
C ASN A 23 20.28 -33.02 6.25
N ASP A 24 20.24 -32.25 5.16
CA ASP A 24 21.41 -31.71 4.50
C ASP A 24 21.48 -30.20 4.72
N ALA A 25 22.52 -29.75 5.43
CA ALA A 25 22.78 -28.34 5.71
C ALA A 25 22.96 -27.46 4.44
N CYS A 26 23.00 -28.07 3.26
CA CYS A 26 23.12 -27.41 1.96
C CYS A 26 21.79 -27.21 1.21
N LEU A 27 20.68 -27.83 1.63
CA LEU A 27 19.39 -27.72 0.93
C LEU A 27 18.57 -26.54 1.49
N GLN A 28 18.18 -25.62 0.60
CA GLN A 28 17.26 -24.54 0.95
C GLN A 28 15.86 -25.10 1.28
N PRO A 29 15.14 -24.54 2.28
CA PRO A 29 13.80 -25.01 2.62
C PRO A 29 12.84 -24.81 1.45
N TYR A 30 11.89 -25.74 1.29
CA TYR A 30 10.90 -25.71 0.21
C TYR A 30 10.11 -24.40 0.19
N ALA A 31 9.81 -23.86 1.37
CA ALA A 31 9.16 -22.56 1.53
C ALA A 31 9.94 -21.41 0.86
N SER A 32 11.24 -21.32 1.10
CA SER A 32 12.07 -20.26 0.52
C SER A 32 12.18 -20.39 -1.00
N SER A 33 12.31 -21.61 -1.52
CA SER A 33 12.36 -21.85 -2.96
C SER A 33 11.01 -21.48 -3.61
N LEU A 34 9.90 -21.87 -2.98
CA LEU A 34 8.55 -21.52 -3.44
C LEU A 34 8.35 -20.01 -3.50
N MET A 35 8.71 -19.27 -2.45
CA MET A 35 8.57 -17.82 -2.44
C MET A 35 9.47 -17.15 -3.47
N GLN A 36 10.72 -17.61 -3.61
CA GLN A 36 11.63 -17.10 -4.63
C GLN A 36 11.06 -17.34 -6.04
N ASN A 37 10.52 -18.52 -6.31
CA ASN A 37 9.90 -18.85 -7.60
C ASN A 37 8.66 -17.99 -7.90
N ILE A 38 7.84 -17.66 -6.89
CA ILE A 38 6.69 -16.76 -7.09
C ILE A 38 7.16 -15.35 -7.43
N CYS A 39 8.15 -14.83 -6.70
CA CYS A 39 8.76 -13.53 -7.02
C CYS A 39 9.39 -13.54 -8.42
N GLU A 40 10.05 -14.63 -8.79
CA GLU A 40 10.65 -14.82 -10.12
C GLU A 40 9.60 -14.82 -11.24
N LEU A 41 8.49 -15.55 -11.04
CA LEU A 41 7.38 -15.62 -11.99
C LEU A 41 6.73 -14.26 -12.25
N LEU A 42 6.66 -13.38 -11.24
CA LEU A 42 6.14 -12.01 -11.38
C LEU A 42 6.96 -11.14 -12.35
N PHE A 43 8.22 -11.48 -12.60
CA PHE A 43 9.11 -10.76 -13.51
C PHE A 43 9.56 -11.59 -14.72
N ARG A 44 9.03 -12.81 -14.87
CA ARG A 44 9.35 -13.68 -15.99
C ARG A 44 8.76 -13.15 -17.29
N GLN A 45 9.63 -12.96 -18.28
CA GLN A 45 9.23 -12.55 -19.62
C GLN A 45 8.31 -13.59 -20.28
N GLY A 46 7.28 -13.12 -20.98
CA GLY A 46 6.24 -13.95 -21.60
C GLY A 46 5.15 -14.43 -20.63
N TYR A 47 5.28 -14.19 -19.33
CA TYR A 47 4.26 -14.58 -18.33
C TYR A 47 3.67 -13.38 -17.59
N CYS A 48 4.47 -12.73 -16.73
CA CYS A 48 4.07 -11.50 -16.00
C CYS A 48 4.85 -10.25 -16.46
N ALA A 49 5.89 -10.42 -17.27
CA ALA A 49 6.57 -9.33 -17.98
C ALA A 49 6.43 -9.52 -19.50
N PRO A 50 6.32 -8.43 -20.28
CA PRO A 50 6.36 -8.53 -21.74
C PRO A 50 7.71 -9.08 -22.22
N ILE A 51 7.73 -9.70 -23.41
CA ILE A 51 8.96 -10.23 -24.00
C ILE A 51 9.77 -9.06 -24.56
N CYS A 52 10.99 -8.88 -24.06
CA CYS A 52 11.91 -7.85 -24.51
C CYS A 52 13.27 -8.49 -24.81
N GLY A 53 13.51 -8.78 -26.08
CA GLY A 53 14.75 -9.40 -26.55
C GLY A 53 14.78 -10.91 -26.32
N GLU A 54 15.98 -11.44 -26.08
CA GLU A 54 16.20 -12.88 -25.88
C GLU A 54 15.65 -13.35 -24.54
N TYR A 55 15.16 -14.60 -24.50
CA TYR A 55 14.67 -15.23 -23.29
C TYR A 55 15.82 -15.44 -22.29
N ALA A 56 15.93 -14.53 -21.34
CA ALA A 56 16.84 -14.62 -20.20
C ALA A 56 16.07 -14.94 -18.90
N PRO A 57 16.70 -15.63 -17.92
CA PRO A 57 16.15 -15.70 -16.58
C PRO A 57 16.01 -14.28 -16.01
N PRO A 58 14.97 -14.01 -15.21
CA PRO A 58 14.74 -12.67 -14.68
C PRO A 58 15.85 -12.30 -13.71
N ASP A 59 16.57 -11.23 -14.06
CA ASP A 59 17.62 -10.66 -13.22
C ASP A 59 16.98 -9.67 -12.23
N PRO A 60 17.19 -9.85 -10.90
CA PRO A 60 16.66 -8.95 -9.87
C PRO A 60 17.10 -7.48 -10.00
N LEU A 61 18.15 -7.20 -10.77
CA LEU A 61 18.62 -5.84 -11.04
C LEU A 61 18.06 -5.25 -12.34
N ASN A 62 17.44 -6.08 -13.19
CA ASN A 62 16.99 -5.67 -14.51
C ASN A 62 15.63 -4.97 -14.45
N THR A 63 15.67 -3.64 -14.49
CA THR A 63 14.51 -2.74 -14.44
C THR A 63 13.63 -2.78 -15.69
N SER A 64 14.06 -3.44 -16.78
CA SER A 64 13.24 -3.58 -18.00
C SER A 64 11.97 -4.42 -17.79
N THR A 65 11.91 -5.20 -16.71
CA THR A 65 10.75 -6.05 -16.36
C THR A 65 9.68 -5.33 -15.53
N ILE A 66 9.91 -4.05 -15.16
CA ILE A 66 8.96 -3.24 -14.40
C ILE A 66 7.65 -3.07 -15.19
N TRP A 67 6.51 -3.14 -14.49
CA TRP A 67 5.21 -3.33 -15.13
C TRP A 67 4.62 -2.09 -15.81
N LYS A 68 4.90 -0.90 -15.27
CA LYS A 68 4.37 0.39 -15.75
C LYS A 68 5.42 1.49 -15.58
N PRO A 69 5.37 2.55 -16.40
CA PRO A 69 6.26 3.69 -16.24
C PRO A 69 5.88 4.49 -14.99
N GLY A 70 6.88 5.09 -14.33
CA GLY A 70 6.71 5.85 -13.10
C GLY A 70 8.06 6.20 -12.49
N LEU A 71 8.27 5.75 -11.26
CA LEU A 71 9.56 5.79 -10.57
C LEU A 71 10.61 5.00 -11.36
N VAL A 72 11.83 5.54 -11.43
CA VAL A 72 13.03 4.92 -12.00
C VAL A 72 12.97 4.66 -13.52
N VAL A 73 11.85 4.15 -14.05
CA VAL A 73 11.65 3.78 -15.45
C VAL A 73 10.54 4.62 -16.07
N LYS A 74 10.88 5.31 -17.17
CA LYS A 74 9.95 6.22 -17.87
C LYS A 74 9.21 5.58 -19.04
N VAL A 75 9.75 4.50 -19.60
CA VAL A 75 9.18 3.83 -20.77
C VAL A 75 9.17 2.33 -20.51
N VAL A 76 8.00 1.72 -20.69
CA VAL A 76 7.77 0.29 -20.48
C VAL A 76 7.00 -0.26 -21.69
N PRO A 77 7.25 -1.50 -22.13
CA PRO A 77 6.49 -2.10 -23.21
C PRO A 77 5.00 -2.24 -22.85
N SER A 78 4.13 -2.21 -23.85
CA SER A 78 2.69 -2.39 -23.64
C SER A 78 2.39 -3.77 -23.03
N SER A 79 1.62 -3.79 -21.93
CA SER A 79 1.10 -5.03 -21.34
C SER A 79 -0.15 -5.49 -22.08
N SER A 80 -0.29 -6.81 -22.29
CA SER A 80 -1.52 -7.43 -22.78
C SER A 80 -2.43 -7.82 -21.61
N ASP A 81 -3.74 -7.94 -21.88
CA ASP A 81 -4.75 -8.30 -20.87
C ASP A 81 -4.42 -9.66 -20.20
N CYS A 82 -3.85 -10.62 -20.93
CA CYS A 82 -3.43 -11.92 -20.37
C CYS A 82 -2.25 -11.82 -19.38
N ILE A 83 -1.30 -10.91 -19.62
CA ILE A 83 -0.18 -10.66 -18.69
C ILE A 83 -0.73 -10.06 -17.39
N ASP A 84 -1.68 -9.13 -17.50
CA ASP A 84 -2.30 -8.50 -16.33
C ASP A 84 -3.13 -9.52 -15.51
N GLU A 85 -3.81 -10.47 -16.16
CA GLU A 85 -4.45 -11.59 -15.43
C GLU A 85 -3.44 -12.50 -14.73
N ASN A 86 -2.32 -12.84 -15.36
CA ASN A 86 -1.27 -13.63 -14.72
C ASN A 86 -0.71 -12.92 -13.48
N ARG A 87 -0.47 -11.60 -13.57
CA ARG A 87 -0.08 -10.77 -12.42
C ARG A 87 -1.12 -10.85 -11.30
N LYS A 88 -2.41 -10.71 -11.62
CA LYS A 88 -3.50 -10.82 -10.64
C LYS A 88 -3.47 -12.18 -9.92
N ASN A 89 -3.27 -13.27 -10.65
CA ASN A 89 -3.24 -14.62 -10.09
C ASN A 89 -2.01 -14.84 -9.19
N CYS A 90 -0.82 -14.41 -9.63
CA CYS A 90 0.40 -14.49 -8.85
C CYS A 90 0.32 -13.66 -7.55
N LEU A 91 -0.20 -12.43 -7.63
CA LEU A 91 -0.41 -11.60 -6.44
C LEU A 91 -1.45 -12.19 -5.48
N SER A 92 -2.49 -12.82 -6.00
CA SER A 92 -3.48 -13.50 -5.16
C SER A 92 -2.86 -14.66 -4.39
N LEU A 93 -1.99 -15.44 -5.04
CA LEU A 93 -1.23 -16.51 -4.38
C LEU A 93 -0.26 -15.95 -3.34
N LEU A 94 0.47 -14.87 -3.68
CA LEU A 94 1.43 -14.24 -2.78
C LEU A 94 0.75 -13.70 -1.52
N MET A 95 -0.34 -12.94 -1.67
CA MET A 95 -1.11 -12.43 -0.54
C MET A 95 -1.68 -13.55 0.33
N LEU A 96 -2.12 -14.66 -0.28
CA LEU A 96 -2.59 -15.82 0.46
C LEU A 96 -1.48 -16.46 1.31
N ILE A 97 -0.27 -16.59 0.76
CA ILE A 97 0.86 -17.15 1.52
C ILE A 97 1.26 -16.21 2.67
N LEU A 98 1.19 -14.90 2.45
CA LEU A 98 1.47 -13.87 3.44
C LEU A 98 0.30 -13.64 4.44
N SER A 99 -0.79 -14.41 4.33
CA SER A 99 -1.97 -14.27 5.19
C SER A 99 -1.91 -15.17 6.44
N GLN A 100 -0.76 -15.77 6.75
CA GLN A 100 -0.62 -16.70 7.87
C GLN A 100 -1.10 -16.10 9.20
N GLU A 101 -0.85 -14.81 9.44
CA GLU A 101 -1.26 -14.10 10.67
C GLU A 101 -2.77 -14.14 10.94
N PHE A 102 -3.62 -14.36 9.92
CA PHE A 102 -5.07 -14.45 10.11
C PHE A 102 -5.54 -15.79 10.68
N TYR A 103 -4.69 -16.84 10.64
CA TYR A 103 -5.05 -18.19 11.08
C TYR A 103 -4.69 -18.43 12.56
N TYR A 104 -3.90 -17.54 13.16
CA TYR A 104 -3.38 -17.71 14.52
C TYR A 104 -3.86 -16.59 15.43
N THR A 105 -4.05 -16.91 16.70
CA THR A 105 -4.28 -15.89 17.72
C THR A 105 -3.00 -15.09 17.99
N ARG A 106 -3.11 -13.91 18.62
CA ARG A 106 -1.91 -13.13 18.98
C ARG A 106 -0.95 -13.91 19.87
N ASP A 107 -1.46 -14.68 20.83
CA ASP A 107 -0.63 -15.48 21.73
C ASP A 107 0.11 -16.61 20.97
N ASP A 108 -0.57 -17.25 20.01
CA ASP A 108 0.06 -18.24 19.13
C ASP A 108 1.13 -17.62 18.22
N SER A 109 0.91 -16.40 17.73
CA SER A 109 1.85 -15.72 16.81
C SER A 109 3.20 -15.40 17.47
N ILE A 110 3.24 -15.29 18.80
CA ILE A 110 4.48 -15.10 19.57
C ILE A 110 5.30 -16.39 19.58
N ILE A 111 4.63 -17.54 19.68
CA ILE A 111 5.26 -18.86 19.76
C ILE A 111 5.62 -19.35 18.35
N PHE A 112 4.77 -19.06 17.36
CA PHE A 112 4.90 -19.45 15.96
C PHE A 112 4.93 -18.22 15.06
N PRO A 113 6.12 -17.60 14.87
CA PRO A 113 6.24 -16.42 14.04
C PRO A 113 5.91 -16.73 12.57
N ASP A 114 5.35 -15.76 11.85
CA ASP A 114 5.08 -15.87 10.41
C ASP A 114 6.40 -15.88 9.61
N LYS A 115 6.94 -17.09 9.42
CA LYS A 115 8.18 -17.33 8.68
C LYS A 115 8.07 -16.88 7.22
N TRP A 116 6.89 -16.92 6.60
CA TRP A 116 6.70 -16.48 5.21
C TRP A 116 6.83 -14.97 5.08
N SER A 117 6.14 -14.21 5.93
CA SER A 117 6.24 -12.75 6.00
C SER A 117 7.65 -12.30 6.36
N ILE A 118 8.28 -12.95 7.35
CA ILE A 118 9.66 -12.68 7.74
C ILE A 118 10.62 -12.91 6.56
N TRP A 119 10.53 -14.05 5.88
CA TRP A 119 11.40 -14.32 4.73
C TRP A 119 11.17 -13.33 3.59
N PHE A 120 9.91 -13.00 3.29
CA PHE A 120 9.55 -12.11 2.19
C PHE A 120 10.10 -10.69 2.40
N LYS A 121 10.09 -10.21 3.65
CA LYS A 121 10.61 -8.91 4.09
C LYS A 121 12.12 -8.92 4.38
N SER A 122 12.76 -10.08 4.34
CA SER A 122 14.20 -10.22 4.58
C SER A 122 15.05 -9.82 3.37
N LYS A 123 16.34 -9.59 3.59
CA LYS A 123 17.34 -9.34 2.53
C LYS A 123 17.55 -10.52 1.57
N ASN A 124 17.01 -11.70 1.90
CA ASN A 124 17.09 -12.87 1.01
C ASN A 124 16.20 -12.71 -0.23
N ASN A 125 15.18 -11.85 -0.17
CA ASN A 125 14.32 -11.56 -1.31
C ASN A 125 15.02 -10.61 -2.29
N LYS A 126 15.72 -11.19 -3.27
CA LYS A 126 16.46 -10.47 -4.32
C LYS A 126 15.57 -9.58 -5.19
N PHE A 127 14.28 -9.91 -5.32
CA PHE A 127 13.33 -9.18 -6.16
C PHE A 127 12.64 -8.01 -5.43
N SER A 128 12.99 -7.73 -4.18
CA SER A 128 12.37 -6.67 -3.35
C SER A 128 12.30 -5.31 -4.04
N ILE A 129 13.37 -4.87 -4.70
CA ILE A 129 13.42 -3.59 -5.44
C ILE A 129 12.43 -3.59 -6.61
N LEU A 130 12.41 -4.66 -7.41
CA LEU A 130 11.51 -4.78 -8.57
C LEU A 130 10.05 -4.86 -8.13
N LEU A 131 9.75 -5.58 -7.05
CA LEU A 131 8.41 -5.66 -6.45
C LEU A 131 7.93 -4.27 -6.02
N LEU A 132 8.70 -3.59 -5.16
CA LEU A 132 8.33 -2.28 -4.64
C LEU A 132 8.12 -1.27 -5.77
N THR A 133 9.08 -1.19 -6.70
CA THR A 133 9.03 -0.24 -7.81
C THR A 133 7.86 -0.54 -8.74
N SER A 134 7.59 -1.81 -9.04
CA SER A 134 6.47 -2.19 -9.92
C SER A 134 5.12 -1.89 -9.28
N PHE A 135 4.95 -2.14 -7.97
CA PHE A 135 3.70 -1.81 -7.27
C PHE A 135 3.46 -0.31 -7.22
N ILE A 136 4.46 0.48 -6.83
CA ILE A 136 4.31 1.94 -6.77
C ILE A 136 4.05 2.52 -8.16
N ASN A 137 4.79 2.09 -9.19
CA ASN A 137 4.59 2.56 -10.56
C ASN A 137 3.22 2.21 -11.09
N TYR A 138 2.74 0.99 -10.81
CA TYR A 138 1.40 0.57 -11.22
C TYR A 138 0.33 1.46 -10.57
N ILE A 139 0.44 1.69 -9.25
CA ILE A 139 -0.49 2.56 -8.51
C ILE A 139 -0.48 3.98 -9.07
N CYS A 140 0.70 4.56 -9.29
CA CYS A 140 0.82 5.94 -9.77
C CYS A 140 0.35 6.10 -11.22
N PHE A 141 0.68 5.14 -12.09
CA PHE A 141 0.25 5.13 -13.47
C PHE A 141 -1.28 5.05 -13.57
N GLU A 142 -1.90 4.08 -12.89
CA GLU A 142 -3.35 3.92 -12.91
C GLU A 142 -4.07 5.11 -12.24
N ALA A 143 -3.53 5.68 -11.16
CA ALA A 143 -4.09 6.89 -10.53
C ALA A 143 -4.23 8.04 -11.53
N LYS A 144 -3.17 8.29 -12.30
CA LYS A 144 -3.13 9.34 -13.33
C LYS A 144 -4.04 9.01 -14.52
N GLU A 145 -4.07 7.75 -14.96
CA GLU A 145 -4.97 7.31 -16.03
C GLU A 145 -6.43 7.45 -15.63
N ILE A 146 -6.80 7.13 -14.39
CA ILE A 146 -8.17 7.31 -13.88
C ILE A 146 -8.50 8.81 -13.79
N GLU A 147 -7.57 9.64 -13.33
CA GLU A 147 -7.73 11.10 -13.29
C GLU A 147 -7.77 11.76 -14.67
N ASN A 148 -7.28 11.12 -15.74
CA ASN A 148 -7.45 11.63 -17.10
C ASN A 148 -8.70 11.05 -17.78
N SER A 149 -9.00 9.78 -17.50
CA SER A 149 -10.02 9.01 -18.20
C SER A 149 -11.41 9.13 -17.59
N TRP A 150 -11.60 9.76 -16.43
CA TRP A 150 -12.95 9.94 -15.84
C TRP A 150 -13.91 10.74 -16.73
N MET A 151 -13.40 11.55 -17.67
CA MET A 151 -14.25 12.18 -18.72
C MET A 151 -14.78 11.16 -19.74
N TYR A 152 -14.11 10.01 -19.90
CA TYR A 152 -14.43 8.95 -20.85
C TYR A 152 -14.70 7.65 -20.08
N PHE A 153 -15.90 7.55 -19.49
CA PHE A 153 -16.45 6.32 -18.93
C PHE A 153 -16.11 5.11 -19.83
N GLY A 154 -15.29 4.16 -19.34
CA GLY A 154 -15.19 2.83 -19.96
C GLY A 154 -13.80 2.23 -20.23
N LYS A 155 -12.68 2.75 -19.69
CA LYS A 155 -11.34 2.17 -19.97
C LYS A 155 -10.46 1.80 -18.77
N THR A 156 -10.96 1.84 -17.54
CA THR A 156 -10.18 1.38 -16.38
C THR A 156 -10.33 -0.14 -16.23
N LYS A 157 -9.71 -0.87 -17.16
CA LYS A 157 -9.83 -2.34 -17.28
C LYS A 157 -9.29 -3.12 -16.07
N ASN A 158 -8.44 -2.53 -15.23
CA ASN A 158 -7.65 -3.27 -14.24
C ASN A 158 -7.70 -2.72 -12.80
N VAL A 159 -8.88 -2.25 -12.35
CA VAL A 159 -9.09 -1.85 -10.95
C VAL A 159 -8.73 -2.98 -9.96
N ASP A 160 -9.01 -4.24 -10.30
CA ASP A 160 -8.65 -5.39 -9.45
C ASP A 160 -7.14 -5.54 -9.26
N LEU A 161 -6.35 -5.28 -10.31
CA LEU A 161 -4.90 -5.35 -10.22
C LEU A 161 -4.36 -4.19 -9.38
N LEU A 162 -4.93 -2.99 -9.54
CA LEU A 162 -4.64 -1.84 -8.69
C LEU A 162 -4.89 -2.17 -7.21
N TYR A 163 -6.04 -2.77 -6.90
CA TYR A 163 -6.39 -3.20 -5.54
C TYR A 163 -5.37 -4.21 -4.99
N LYS A 164 -4.98 -5.21 -5.78
CA LYS A 164 -3.96 -6.19 -5.37
C LYS A 164 -2.58 -5.57 -5.16
N CYS A 165 -2.19 -4.59 -5.99
CA CYS A 165 -0.94 -3.85 -5.82
C CYS A 165 -0.94 -3.03 -4.53
N ILE A 166 -2.04 -2.33 -4.22
CA ILE A 166 -2.20 -1.56 -2.98
C ILE A 166 -2.09 -2.47 -1.75
N HIS A 167 -2.82 -3.60 -1.75
CA HIS A 167 -2.79 -4.57 -0.65
C HIS A 167 -1.42 -5.22 -0.48
N THR A 168 -0.78 -5.63 -1.58
CA THR A 168 0.54 -6.25 -1.50
C THR A 168 1.58 -5.23 -1.00
N LEU A 169 1.52 -3.98 -1.46
CA LEU A 169 2.38 -2.90 -0.97
C LEU A 169 2.16 -2.64 0.53
N MET A 170 0.91 -2.63 0.98
CA MET A 170 0.56 -2.55 2.39
C MET A 170 1.20 -3.68 3.22
N ILE A 171 1.12 -4.93 2.74
CA ILE A 171 1.75 -6.08 3.40
C ILE A 171 3.29 -5.92 3.40
N CYS A 172 3.89 -5.45 2.30
CA CYS A 172 5.32 -5.17 2.24
C CYS A 172 5.76 -4.15 3.31
N LEU A 173 4.94 -3.12 3.54
CA LEU A 173 5.22 -2.02 4.47
C LEU A 173 4.76 -2.28 5.90
N CYS A 174 4.04 -3.38 6.15
CA CYS A 174 3.68 -3.77 7.50
C CYS A 174 4.96 -4.23 8.22
N SER A 175 5.42 -3.48 9.23
CA SER A 175 6.37 -4.00 10.21
C SER A 175 5.66 -5.14 10.93
N SER A 176 6.24 -6.35 10.92
CA SER A 176 5.62 -7.50 11.58
C SER A 176 5.39 -7.26 13.06
N ILE A 177 6.06 -6.29 13.67
CA ILE A 177 6.00 -6.04 15.11
C ILE A 177 6.30 -4.57 15.40
N GLU A 178 5.28 -3.72 15.40
CA GLU A 178 5.40 -2.34 15.90
C GLU A 178 5.40 -2.25 17.43
N ASN A 179 5.26 -3.37 18.16
CA ASN A 179 5.22 -3.41 19.62
C ASN A 179 5.85 -4.68 20.22
N GLN A 180 7.16 -4.88 20.03
CA GLN A 180 7.91 -5.69 20.99
C GLN A 180 9.02 -4.82 21.55
N GLU A 181 8.78 -4.30 22.75
CA GLU A 181 9.81 -4.00 23.74
C GLU A 181 10.55 -5.29 24.17
N SER A 182 10.85 -6.20 23.24
CA SER A 182 11.69 -7.36 23.51
C SER A 182 13.14 -6.92 23.35
N THR A 183 13.88 -7.02 24.45
CA THR A 183 15.31 -6.77 24.60
C THR A 183 16.23 -7.62 23.70
N ASP A 184 15.70 -8.38 22.74
CA ASP A 184 16.46 -9.31 21.93
C ASP A 184 17.08 -8.64 20.70
N GLU A 185 18.43 -8.69 20.64
CA GLU A 185 19.21 -8.21 19.49
C GLU A 185 18.83 -8.86 18.15
N ILE A 186 18.11 -10.00 18.19
CA ILE A 186 17.67 -10.75 17.01
C ILE A 186 16.50 -10.03 16.30
N ALA A 187 15.59 -9.41 17.05
CA ALA A 187 14.49 -8.61 16.49
C ALA A 187 15.01 -7.29 15.88
N LYS A 188 16.08 -6.71 16.45
CA LYS A 188 16.81 -5.56 15.86
C LYS A 188 17.57 -5.91 14.57
N ARG A 189 17.88 -7.19 14.33
CA ARG A 189 18.70 -7.65 13.17
C ARG A 189 17.90 -7.93 11.90
N GLN A 190 16.57 -8.07 11.95
CA GLN A 190 15.75 -8.30 10.76
C GLN A 190 14.93 -7.05 10.40
N LYS A 191 15.63 -5.99 10.00
CA LYS A 191 14.97 -4.82 9.39
C LYS A 191 14.26 -5.24 8.10
N ASN A 192 13.04 -4.73 7.93
CA ASN A 192 12.25 -4.96 6.73
C ASN A 192 12.91 -4.27 5.53
N ILE A 193 13.35 -5.04 4.53
CA ILE A 193 14.03 -4.50 3.35
C ILE A 193 13.16 -3.50 2.59
N PHE A 194 11.83 -3.67 2.59
CA PHE A 194 10.93 -2.74 1.92
C PHE A 194 10.87 -1.39 2.63
N VAL A 195 10.99 -1.37 3.96
CA VAL A 195 11.09 -0.13 4.75
C VAL A 195 12.43 0.56 4.45
N ASP A 196 13.53 -0.19 4.45
CA ASP A 196 14.86 0.35 4.08
C ASP A 196 14.83 0.97 2.66
N LEU A 197 14.11 0.33 1.71
CA LEU A 197 13.94 0.85 0.36
C LEU A 197 13.08 2.11 0.32
N VAL A 198 11.99 2.20 1.10
CA VAL A 198 11.15 3.40 1.18
C VAL A 198 11.90 4.57 1.84
N GLU A 199 12.69 4.30 2.87
CA GLU A 199 13.58 5.26 3.52
C GLU A 199 14.57 5.87 2.51
N SER A 200 15.05 5.07 1.56
CA SER A 200 16.02 5.51 0.55
C SER A 200 15.45 6.46 -0.53
N PHE A 201 14.13 6.63 -0.60
CA PHE A 201 13.53 7.57 -1.56
C PHE A 201 13.87 9.02 -1.20
N HIS A 202 14.55 9.72 -2.10
CA HIS A 202 15.02 11.08 -1.85
C HIS A 202 14.76 12.07 -3.01
N LYS A 203 14.39 11.57 -4.19
CA LYS A 203 14.15 12.42 -5.36
C LYS A 203 12.80 13.12 -5.21
N LYS A 204 12.79 14.44 -5.37
CA LYS A 204 11.58 15.26 -5.24
C LYS A 204 10.50 14.84 -6.24
N ASP A 205 10.87 14.71 -7.51
CA ASP A 205 9.96 14.31 -8.59
C ASP A 205 9.25 12.97 -8.30
N ASP A 206 9.98 12.01 -7.72
CA ASP A 206 9.46 10.69 -7.35
C ASP A 206 8.45 10.79 -6.20
N ILE A 207 8.78 11.59 -5.17
CA ILE A 207 7.91 11.83 -4.01
C ILE A 207 6.65 12.60 -4.41
N ASP A 208 6.78 13.64 -5.23
CA ASP A 208 5.66 14.44 -5.74
C ASP A 208 4.73 13.59 -6.61
N LEU A 209 5.28 12.67 -7.41
CA LEU A 209 4.50 11.72 -8.20
C LEU A 209 3.70 10.76 -7.30
N ILE A 210 4.28 10.26 -6.21
CA ILE A 210 3.55 9.41 -5.25
C ILE A 210 2.44 10.20 -4.55
N ILE A 211 2.74 11.41 -4.05
CA ILE A 211 1.77 12.24 -3.32
C ILE A 211 0.60 12.64 -4.22
N SER A 212 0.89 13.11 -5.43
CA SER A 212 -0.15 13.48 -6.40
C SER A 212 -1.04 12.27 -6.75
N SER A 213 -0.44 11.11 -6.98
CA SER A 213 -1.17 9.87 -7.27
C SER A 213 -2.06 9.43 -6.11
N LEU A 214 -1.57 9.47 -4.87
CA LEU A 214 -2.37 9.16 -3.67
C LEU A 214 -3.52 10.15 -3.50
N ASN A 215 -3.28 11.46 -3.69
CA ASN A 215 -4.33 12.47 -3.64
C ASN A 215 -5.44 12.21 -4.67
N SER A 216 -5.07 11.85 -5.90
CA SER A 216 -6.05 11.51 -6.95
C SER A 216 -6.85 10.27 -6.56
N LEU A 217 -6.20 9.20 -6.10
CA LEU A 217 -6.89 7.98 -5.63
C LEU A 217 -7.83 8.23 -4.45
N ILE A 218 -7.41 9.03 -3.48
CA ILE A 218 -8.23 9.42 -2.32
C ILE A 218 -9.47 10.20 -2.79
N LYS A 219 -9.29 11.21 -3.63
CA LYS A 219 -10.42 11.97 -4.20
C LYS A 219 -11.39 11.11 -4.99
N LEU A 220 -10.89 10.09 -5.68
CA LEU A 220 -11.70 9.18 -6.48
C LEU A 220 -12.50 8.23 -5.61
N SER A 221 -11.86 7.60 -4.61
CA SER A 221 -12.52 6.65 -3.69
C SER A 221 -13.59 7.29 -2.81
N LEU A 222 -13.39 8.54 -2.37
CA LEU A 222 -14.31 9.23 -1.47
C LEU A 222 -15.55 9.84 -2.16
N ARG A 223 -15.66 9.75 -3.49
CA ARG A 223 -16.83 10.26 -4.22
C ARG A 223 -17.99 9.27 -4.13
N LYS A 224 -19.04 9.64 -3.39
CA LYS A 224 -20.29 8.88 -3.16
C LYS A 224 -21.00 8.29 -4.40
N ASN A 225 -20.69 8.79 -5.61
CA ASN A 225 -21.28 8.31 -6.88
C ASN A 225 -20.26 7.67 -7.84
N PHE A 226 -19.05 7.37 -7.39
CA PHE A 226 -18.02 6.85 -8.29
C PHE A 226 -18.19 5.35 -8.51
N ARG A 227 -18.92 5.00 -9.57
CA ARG A 227 -18.97 3.65 -10.13
C ARG A 227 -18.04 3.60 -11.34
N LEU A 228 -16.83 3.07 -11.15
CA LEU A 228 -15.86 2.84 -12.23
C LEU A 228 -16.38 1.83 -13.26
N ASN A 229 -17.22 0.87 -12.81
CA ASN A 229 -17.94 -0.09 -13.64
C ASN A 229 -19.20 -0.59 -12.90
N ARG A 230 -20.13 -1.24 -13.62
CA ARG A 230 -21.41 -1.76 -13.10
C ARG A 230 -21.30 -2.71 -11.89
N ASN A 231 -20.09 -3.21 -11.57
CA ASN A 231 -19.87 -4.27 -10.58
C ASN A 231 -18.89 -3.91 -9.45
N PHE A 232 -18.24 -2.74 -9.45
CA PHE A 232 -17.20 -2.42 -8.45
C PHE A 232 -17.42 -1.04 -7.83
N THR A 233 -17.67 -1.02 -6.52
CA THR A 233 -17.51 0.15 -5.64
C THR A 233 -16.03 0.27 -5.29
N CYS A 234 -15.47 1.47 -5.38
CA CYS A 234 -14.05 1.70 -5.12
C CYS A 234 -13.81 2.11 -3.68
N ASP A 235 -13.93 1.13 -2.80
CA ASP A 235 -13.85 1.32 -1.35
C ASP A 235 -12.42 1.12 -0.84
N PHE A 236 -11.41 1.68 -1.52
CA PHE A 236 -10.00 1.59 -1.12
C PHE A 236 -9.48 2.81 -0.32
N HIS A 237 -10.41 3.64 0.18
CA HIS A 237 -10.07 4.91 0.84
C HIS A 237 -9.29 4.69 2.15
N GLN A 238 -9.61 3.64 2.89
CA GLN A 238 -8.90 3.28 4.12
C GLN A 238 -7.49 2.77 3.82
N GLU A 239 -7.32 1.97 2.77
CA GLU A 239 -6.03 1.45 2.34
C GLU A 239 -5.11 2.57 1.84
N CYS A 240 -5.65 3.53 1.08
CA CYS A 240 -4.90 4.73 0.70
C CYS A 240 -4.49 5.58 1.91
N LEU A 241 -5.36 5.73 2.91
CA LEU A 241 -5.04 6.43 4.15
C LEU A 241 -3.90 5.74 4.91
N VAL A 242 -3.96 4.42 5.07
CA VAL A 242 -2.91 3.68 5.78
C VAL A 242 -1.60 3.70 4.98
N LEU A 243 -1.64 3.56 3.66
CA LEU A 243 -0.44 3.70 2.82
C LEU A 243 0.21 5.07 3.01
N LEU A 244 -0.58 6.16 2.93
CA LEU A 244 -0.10 7.52 3.15
C LEU A 244 0.59 7.61 4.53
N TRP A 245 -0.07 7.12 5.56
CA TRP A 245 0.47 7.11 6.93
C TRP A 245 1.79 6.32 7.04
N ARG A 246 1.89 5.16 6.38
CA ARG A 246 3.11 4.34 6.36
C ARG A 246 4.27 5.04 5.66
N PHE A 247 4.05 5.66 4.49
CA PHE A 247 5.07 6.47 3.81
C PHE A 247 5.54 7.65 4.68
N CYS A 248 4.60 8.28 5.36
CA CYS A 248 4.81 9.36 6.31
C CYS A 248 5.71 8.96 7.49
N ILE A 249 5.49 7.79 8.10
CA ILE A 249 6.30 7.28 9.22
C ILE A 249 7.71 6.92 8.74
N PHE A 250 7.82 6.15 7.66
CA PHE A 250 9.11 5.57 7.27
C PHE A 250 10.03 6.58 6.58
N ASN A 251 9.51 7.61 5.91
CA ASN A 251 10.35 8.56 5.19
C ASN A 251 10.12 10.00 5.65
N GLN A 252 11.05 10.52 6.47
CA GLN A 252 10.99 11.89 6.97
C GLN A 252 11.06 12.95 5.85
N LYS A 253 11.74 12.65 4.73
CA LYS A 253 11.77 13.56 3.57
C LYS A 253 10.40 13.58 2.89
N PHE A 254 9.79 12.42 2.70
CA PHE A 254 8.41 12.32 2.21
C PHE A 254 7.45 13.14 3.06
N MET A 255 7.54 13.03 4.39
CA MET A 255 6.78 13.86 5.33
C MET A 255 6.98 15.36 5.08
N SER A 256 8.24 15.79 5.01
CA SER A 256 8.59 17.21 4.84
C SER A 256 8.06 17.77 3.51
N PHE A 257 8.16 16.99 2.43
CA PHE A 257 7.62 17.35 1.11
C PHE A 257 6.10 17.34 1.08
N LEU A 258 5.46 16.34 1.70
CA LEU A 258 4.01 16.29 1.82
C LEU A 258 3.48 17.53 2.50
N LEU A 259 4.07 17.95 3.63
CA LEU A 259 3.62 19.13 4.34
C LEU A 259 3.71 20.38 3.44
N ILE A 260 4.83 20.60 2.75
CA ILE A 260 4.99 21.76 1.85
C ILE A 260 4.04 21.70 0.63
N SER A 261 3.59 20.50 0.24
CA SER A 261 2.82 20.28 -0.97
C SER A 261 1.40 20.86 -0.89
N PRO A 262 0.87 21.44 -1.99
CA PRO A 262 -0.52 21.89 -2.06
C PRO A 262 -1.53 20.72 -2.01
N PHE A 263 -1.07 19.48 -2.23
CA PHE A 263 -1.94 18.31 -2.16
C PHE A 263 -2.35 17.97 -0.73
N MET A 264 -1.61 18.44 0.28
CA MET A 264 -1.86 18.07 1.67
C MET A 264 -3.21 18.54 2.19
N THR A 265 -3.51 19.83 2.00
CA THR A 265 -4.81 20.41 2.37
C THR A 265 -5.94 19.70 1.63
N SER A 266 -5.71 19.36 0.36
CA SER A 266 -6.67 18.65 -0.47
C SER A 266 -6.95 17.24 0.03
N ILE A 267 -5.92 16.50 0.47
CA ILE A 267 -6.07 15.14 1.03
C ILE A 267 -6.87 15.20 2.33
N ILE A 268 -6.46 16.06 3.26
CA ILE A 268 -7.12 16.20 4.56
C ILE A 268 -8.57 16.63 4.41
N PHE A 269 -8.82 17.62 3.56
CA PHE A 269 -10.17 18.10 3.32
C PHE A 269 -11.07 17.01 2.72
N SER A 270 -10.54 16.18 1.84
CA SER A 270 -11.29 15.04 1.28
C SER A 270 -11.70 14.05 2.38
N PHE A 271 -10.78 13.71 3.28
CA PHE A 271 -11.08 12.85 4.42
C PHE A 271 -12.02 13.50 5.45
N LEU A 272 -11.94 14.82 5.66
CA LEU A 272 -12.85 15.54 6.57
C LEU A 272 -14.29 15.53 6.07
N ILE A 273 -14.51 15.72 4.76
CA ILE A 273 -15.85 15.59 4.16
C ILE A 273 -16.40 14.18 4.39
N TYR A 274 -15.58 13.17 4.09
CA TYR A 274 -15.98 11.77 4.25
C TYR A 274 -16.33 11.43 5.70
N LEU A 275 -15.50 11.87 6.64
CA LEU A 275 -15.72 11.65 8.06
C LEU A 275 -17.01 12.34 8.54
N HIS A 276 -17.34 13.53 8.01
CA HIS A 276 -18.61 14.18 8.33
C HIS A 276 -19.82 13.41 7.78
N ASP A 277 -19.68 12.82 6.60
CA ASP A 277 -20.72 12.04 5.97
C ASP A 277 -21.01 10.74 6.74
N ILE A 278 -19.99 10.14 7.33
CA ILE A 278 -20.04 8.84 8.01
C ILE A 278 -20.18 8.96 9.52
N LYS A 279 -20.27 10.18 10.05
CA LYS A 279 -20.45 10.43 11.49
C LYS A 279 -21.61 9.65 12.12
N THR A 280 -22.58 9.16 11.35
CA THR A 280 -23.70 8.35 11.85
C THR A 280 -23.39 6.85 11.97
N ASP A 281 -22.39 6.35 11.26
CA ASP A 281 -22.22 4.93 10.98
C ASP A 281 -21.09 4.31 11.82
N ASN A 282 -21.45 3.39 12.72
CA ASN A 282 -20.51 2.74 13.63
C ASN A 282 -19.63 1.68 12.93
N SER A 283 -19.88 1.36 11.65
CA SER A 283 -19.09 0.39 10.88
C SER A 283 -17.69 0.89 10.51
N GLU A 284 -17.48 2.20 10.48
CA GLU A 284 -16.23 2.82 9.99
C GLU A 284 -15.37 3.45 11.09
N ILE A 285 -15.57 3.02 12.34
CA ILE A 285 -14.80 3.47 13.50
C ILE A 285 -13.28 3.27 13.27
N GLY A 286 -12.88 2.19 12.58
CA GLY A 286 -11.49 1.93 12.23
C GLY A 286 -10.86 3.01 11.33
N PHE A 287 -11.62 3.51 10.36
CA PHE A 287 -11.20 4.64 9.53
C PHE A 287 -11.04 5.91 10.37
N VAL A 288 -12.02 6.22 11.23
CA VAL A 288 -11.99 7.40 12.11
C VAL A 288 -10.75 7.37 13.02
N HIS A 289 -10.45 6.26 13.68
CA HIS A 289 -9.27 6.14 14.52
C HIS A 289 -7.96 6.27 13.74
N THR A 290 -7.88 5.65 12.56
CA THR A 290 -6.68 5.75 11.70
C THR A 290 -6.46 7.19 11.24
N PHE A 291 -7.51 7.87 10.82
CA PHE A 291 -7.43 9.25 10.35
C PHE A 291 -7.09 10.23 11.47
N ILE A 292 -7.70 10.09 12.65
CA ILE A 292 -7.36 10.91 13.82
C ILE A 292 -5.90 10.67 14.25
N SER A 293 -5.42 9.42 14.20
CA SER A 293 -4.02 9.10 14.51
C SER A 293 -3.06 9.76 13.52
N LEU A 294 -3.39 9.73 12.23
CA LEU A 294 -2.63 10.45 11.21
C LEU A 294 -2.64 11.97 11.47
N LEU A 295 -3.80 12.57 11.78
CA LEU A 295 -3.89 14.00 12.10
C LEU A 295 -3.05 14.36 13.32
N LEU A 296 -3.11 13.57 14.38
CA LEU A 296 -2.29 13.77 15.58
C LEU A 296 -0.80 13.71 15.23
N PHE A 297 -0.39 12.70 14.46
CA PHE A 297 0.98 12.56 13.99
C PHE A 297 1.43 13.76 13.15
N LEU A 298 0.60 14.26 12.24
CA LEU A 298 0.94 15.42 11.40
C LEU A 298 0.96 16.73 12.20
N SER A 299 0.11 16.84 13.22
CA SER A 299 0.00 18.05 14.06
C SER A 299 1.24 18.31 14.90
N SER A 300 2.12 17.32 15.11
CA SER A 300 3.39 17.53 15.79
C SER A 300 4.35 18.41 15.00
N GLU A 301 4.13 18.56 13.69
CA GLU A 301 5.01 19.32 12.80
C GLU A 301 4.51 20.75 12.59
N ARG A 302 5.38 21.74 12.82
CA ARG A 302 5.02 23.17 12.64
C ARG A 302 4.48 23.52 11.24
N PRO A 303 5.05 23.02 10.13
CA PRO A 303 4.55 23.33 8.79
C PRO A 303 3.06 22.97 8.60
N PHE A 304 2.60 21.88 9.24
CA PHE A 304 1.20 21.47 9.19
C PHE A 304 0.25 22.58 9.63
N ALA A 305 0.51 23.19 10.80
CA ALA A 305 -0.32 24.25 11.35
C ALA A 305 -0.36 25.49 10.44
N ILE A 306 0.77 25.83 9.80
CA ILE A 306 0.85 26.97 8.87
C ILE A 306 -0.02 26.73 7.64
N ILE A 307 0.03 25.52 7.08
CA ILE A 307 -0.69 25.16 5.87
C ILE A 307 -2.19 24.99 6.12
N MET A 308 -2.58 24.46 7.27
CA MET A 308 -3.99 24.38 7.67
C MET A 308 -4.64 25.76 7.92
N ASN A 309 -3.85 26.80 8.20
CA ASN A 309 -4.35 28.17 8.31
C ASN A 309 -4.57 28.87 6.96
N SER A 310 -4.23 28.22 5.84
CA SER A 310 -4.54 28.77 4.51
C SER A 310 -6.05 28.89 4.30
N ILE A 311 -6.46 29.92 3.55
CA ILE A 311 -7.87 30.20 3.25
C ILE A 311 -8.38 29.13 2.27
N TYR A 312 -9.57 28.62 2.53
CA TYR A 312 -10.24 27.69 1.64
C TYR A 312 -10.97 28.43 0.51
N ASP A 313 -10.45 28.33 -0.71
CA ASP A 313 -11.03 28.97 -1.91
C ASP A 313 -12.09 28.10 -2.63
N GLY A 314 -12.51 26.97 -2.04
CA GLY A 314 -13.44 26.04 -2.67
C GLY A 314 -14.93 26.30 -2.37
N LYS A 315 -15.81 25.42 -2.87
CA LYS A 315 -17.24 25.46 -2.53
C LYS A 315 -17.43 25.11 -1.07
N SER A 316 -18.17 25.93 -0.32
CA SER A 316 -18.53 25.65 1.07
C SER A 316 -19.31 24.34 1.16
N TYR A 317 -18.66 23.26 1.60
CA TYR A 317 -19.29 21.95 1.84
C TYR A 317 -20.00 21.88 3.19
N PHE A 318 -19.67 22.80 4.10
CA PHE A 318 -20.20 22.88 5.44
C PHE A 318 -20.91 24.23 5.65
N ASP A 319 -21.79 24.32 6.64
CA ASP A 319 -22.46 25.56 7.07
C ASP A 319 -21.49 26.52 7.77
N LEU A 320 -20.38 26.84 7.10
CA LEU A 320 -19.31 27.71 7.56
C LEU A 320 -19.24 28.96 6.68
N PRO A 321 -18.85 30.12 7.23
CA PRO A 321 -18.76 31.37 6.48
C PRO A 321 -17.73 31.27 5.33
N LYS A 322 -17.92 32.09 4.29
CA LYS A 322 -17.18 32.02 3.01
C LYS A 322 -15.66 32.23 3.09
N ASN A 323 -15.11 32.64 4.23
CA ASN A 323 -13.67 32.93 4.44
C ASN A 323 -13.05 32.04 5.54
N CYS A 324 -13.47 30.78 5.64
CA CYS A 324 -12.89 29.85 6.62
C CYS A 324 -11.54 29.29 6.16
N SER A 325 -10.65 29.08 7.14
CA SER A 325 -9.41 28.33 6.98
C SER A 325 -9.68 26.82 6.98
N TYR A 326 -8.75 26.01 6.44
CA TYR A 326 -8.84 24.54 6.55
C TYR A 326 -8.89 24.08 8.02
N ASN A 327 -8.27 24.84 8.93
CA ASN A 327 -8.29 24.56 10.36
C ASN A 327 -9.70 24.73 10.97
N ASP A 328 -10.47 25.72 10.51
CA ASP A 328 -11.87 25.90 10.97
C ASP A 328 -12.75 24.70 10.59
N TYR A 329 -12.53 24.13 9.40
CA TYR A 329 -13.20 22.90 8.97
C TYR A 329 -12.79 21.69 9.82
N LEU A 330 -11.50 21.57 10.17
CA LEU A 330 -11.02 20.50 11.06
C LEU A 330 -11.65 20.61 12.44
N ILE A 331 -11.69 21.81 13.03
CA ILE A 331 -12.32 22.07 14.34
C ILE A 331 -13.82 21.75 14.28
N TYR A 332 -14.53 22.21 13.25
CA TYR A 332 -15.95 21.95 13.09
C TYR A 332 -16.27 20.45 13.03
N VAL A 333 -15.51 19.70 12.23
CA VAL A 333 -15.73 18.26 12.06
C VAL A 333 -15.38 17.48 13.33
N THR A 334 -14.26 17.80 13.98
CA THR A 334 -13.84 17.14 15.23
C THR A 334 -14.79 17.43 16.39
N LEU A 335 -15.29 18.67 16.53
CA LEU A 335 -16.30 19.00 17.54
C LEU A 335 -17.60 18.22 17.33
N ASN A 336 -18.06 18.13 16.08
CA ASN A 336 -19.26 17.37 15.75
C ASN A 336 -19.13 15.87 16.06
N LEU A 337 -17.92 15.31 15.91
CA LEU A 337 -17.65 13.94 16.34
C LEU A 337 -17.69 13.79 17.86
N LEU A 338 -17.05 14.70 18.60
CA LEU A 338 -16.99 14.65 20.07
C LEU A 338 -18.37 14.76 20.71
N ILE A 339 -19.22 15.67 20.20
CA ILE A 339 -20.59 15.87 20.72
C ILE A 339 -21.45 14.61 20.56
N LYS A 340 -21.18 13.75 19.58
CA LYS A 340 -21.91 12.48 19.41
C LYS A 340 -21.39 11.36 20.34
N SER A 341 -20.13 11.45 20.77
CA SER A 341 -19.49 10.45 21.63
C SER A 341 -19.76 10.64 23.13
N ALA A 342 -20.25 11.82 23.52
CA ALA A 342 -20.73 12.17 24.85
C ALA A 342 -22.25 11.95 24.94
#